data_AF-A0A8J5SID3-F1
#
_entry.id   AF-A0A8J5SID3-F1
#
_cell.length_a   1.000
_cell.length_b   1.000
_cell.length_c   1.000
_cell.angle_alpha   90.00
_cell.angle_beta   90.00
_cell.angle_gamma   90.00
#
_symmetry.space_group_name_H-M   'P 1'
#
loop_
_entity.id
_entity.type
_entity.pdbx_description
1 polymer ?
#
loop_
_entity_poly.entity_id
_entity_poly.type
_entity_poly.pdbx_seq_one_letter_code
_entity_poly.pdbx_strand_id
1 'polypeptide(L)'
;MAAGEADLSPAEARLAMMELANMISVPMALTAVIRLGVPSKVWASGVNAPLSAADLLPAGHPDPSVLERLLRLLASRGVFSEHGVSPRRFALTAVGQTLVPGPSGASYADYVLQHHQDALVRAWPRLHEAVLDPAGPETFARVNDGVPAYAYYGQDTEANQVMLRAMTGVSEPFMEALLHGYGDGGFNGVSTLVDVGGSSGACLQMIMRRIRTIREGVNFDLPDVVAAAPPIAGVRHVGGDMFKSIPSGDAIFMKVLRKTDEIFTETDKADFLIELYVACMHAVGSDDMDRPGVHGHTEQLLQGAAGRREADRLRAGGAGQDGREHQDEGAAGERHLRHDHLPDSGEGALGGGVPPARPRRRLHRLPGHLPRPFLCCPRVHQVTLLIAPSTTLS
;
A
#
# COMPACT_ATOMS: atom_id res chain seq x y z
N MET A 1 0.23 33.59 -12.38
CA MET A 1 -0.35 33.87 -11.05
C MET A 1 -0.98 32.59 -10.54
N ALA A 2 -0.34 31.96 -9.55
CA ALA A 2 -0.94 30.84 -8.85
C ALA A 2 -2.18 31.35 -8.10
N ALA A 3 -3.33 30.70 -8.27
CA ALA A 3 -4.49 30.95 -7.44
C ALA A 3 -4.10 30.52 -6.02
N GLY A 4 -3.96 31.47 -5.10
CA GLY A 4 -3.74 31.18 -3.69
C GLY A 4 -4.91 30.32 -3.18
N GLU A 5 -4.59 29.17 -2.62
CA GLU A 5 -5.54 28.45 -1.78
C GLU A 5 -5.92 29.40 -0.64
N ALA A 6 -7.22 29.61 -0.44
CA ALA A 6 -7.69 30.43 0.65
C ALA A 6 -7.34 29.73 1.96
N ASP A 7 -6.52 30.37 2.79
CA ASP A 7 -6.19 29.88 4.13
C ASP A 7 -7.48 29.71 4.96
N LEU A 8 -7.56 28.60 5.70
CA LEU A 8 -8.67 28.32 6.61
C LEU A 8 -8.75 29.40 7.70
N SER A 9 -9.97 29.78 8.10
CA SER A 9 -10.15 30.62 9.28
C SER A 9 -9.64 29.90 10.54
N PRO A 10 -9.27 30.63 11.63
CA PRO A 10 -8.82 29.99 12.88
C PRO A 10 -9.83 28.99 13.46
N ALA A 11 -11.13 29.21 13.27
CA ALA A 11 -12.18 28.30 13.73
C ALA A 11 -12.20 27.01 12.88
N GLU A 12 -12.14 27.13 11.56
CA GLU A 12 -12.06 25.98 10.64
C GLU A 12 -10.78 25.18 10.87
N ALA A 13 -9.65 25.85 11.11
CA ALA A 13 -8.38 25.20 11.43
C ALA A 13 -8.44 24.39 12.74
N ARG A 14 -9.11 24.90 13.78
CA ARG A 14 -9.32 24.16 15.04
C ARG A 14 -10.18 22.92 14.83
N LEU A 15 -11.27 23.04 14.06
CA LEU A 15 -12.12 21.90 13.72
C LEU A 15 -11.36 20.85 12.91
N ALA A 16 -10.56 21.29 11.93
CA ALA A 16 -9.70 20.39 11.16
C ALA A 16 -8.70 19.65 12.05
N MET A 17 -8.04 20.32 12.99
CA MET A 17 -7.13 19.67 13.94
C MET A 17 -7.86 18.66 14.85
N MET A 18 -9.07 18.98 15.30
CA MET A 18 -9.89 18.03 16.07
C MET A 18 -10.27 16.81 15.24
N GLU A 19 -10.59 16.98 13.96
CA GLU A 19 -10.85 15.86 13.06
C GLU A 19 -9.61 14.98 12.87
N LEU A 20 -8.44 15.59 12.60
CA LEU A 20 -7.17 14.89 12.45
C LEU A 20 -6.81 14.09 13.71
N ALA A 21 -6.93 14.70 14.90
CA ALA A 21 -6.63 14.03 16.17
C ALA A 21 -7.55 12.82 16.43
N ASN A 22 -8.77 12.83 15.91
CA ASN A 22 -9.76 11.76 16.10
C ASN A 22 -9.84 10.79 14.91
N MET A 23 -8.97 10.93 13.89
CA MET A 23 -8.99 10.07 12.70
C MET A 23 -8.86 8.58 13.02
N ILE A 24 -8.19 8.23 14.11
CA ILE A 24 -8.04 6.84 14.57
C ILE A 24 -9.38 6.13 14.79
N SER A 25 -10.46 6.88 15.07
CA SER A 25 -11.80 6.31 15.26
C SER A 25 -12.34 5.58 14.02
N VAL A 26 -11.99 6.03 12.81
CA VAL A 26 -12.46 5.44 11.54
C VAL A 26 -11.87 4.04 11.30
N PRO A 27 -10.54 3.83 11.26
CA PRO A 27 -9.98 2.49 11.09
C PRO A 27 -10.30 1.53 12.24
N MET A 28 -10.44 2.03 13.47
CA MET A 28 -10.86 1.20 14.60
C MET A 28 -12.32 0.76 14.48
N ALA A 29 -13.21 1.65 14.03
CA ALA A 29 -14.60 1.30 13.73
C ALA A 29 -14.68 0.28 12.58
N LEU A 30 -13.87 0.45 11.52
CA LEU A 30 -13.76 -0.54 10.44
C LEU A 30 -13.34 -1.91 10.97
N THR A 31 -12.29 -1.96 11.79
CA THR A 31 -11.79 -3.19 12.42
C THR A 31 -12.90 -3.87 13.23
N ALA A 32 -13.66 -3.11 14.01
CA ALA A 32 -14.76 -3.64 14.81
C ALA A 32 -15.87 -4.25 13.93
N VAL A 33 -16.36 -3.54 12.91
CA VAL A 33 -17.45 -4.06 12.05
C VAL A 33 -17.00 -5.25 11.20
N ILE A 34 -15.73 -5.29 10.79
CA ILE A 34 -15.12 -6.43 10.10
C ILE A 34 -15.09 -7.65 11.02
N ARG A 35 -14.58 -7.51 12.26
CA ARG A 35 -14.53 -8.62 13.24
C ARG A 35 -15.91 -9.12 13.63
N LEU A 36 -16.93 -8.26 13.62
CA LEU A 36 -18.33 -8.63 13.85
C LEU A 36 -19.01 -9.31 12.63
N GLY A 37 -18.31 -9.40 11.50
CA GLY A 37 -18.81 -9.98 10.26
C GLY A 37 -19.92 -9.16 9.61
N VAL A 38 -20.00 -7.85 9.90
CA VAL A 38 -21.09 -6.98 9.42
C VAL A 38 -21.13 -6.89 7.89
N PRO A 39 -20.02 -6.65 7.16
CA PRO A 39 -20.07 -6.57 5.71
C PRO A 39 -20.69 -7.82 5.06
N SER A 40 -20.28 -9.02 5.51
CA SER A 40 -20.82 -10.29 5.00
C SER A 40 -22.30 -10.48 5.31
N LYS A 41 -22.76 -10.04 6.49
CA LYS A 41 -24.18 -10.12 6.87
C LYS A 41 -25.05 -9.17 6.04
N VAL A 42 -24.58 -7.94 5.79
CA VAL A 42 -25.28 -6.98 4.92
C VAL A 42 -25.34 -7.48 3.48
N TRP A 43 -24.29 -8.16 3.01
CA TRP A 43 -24.20 -8.72 1.65
C TRP A 43 -24.72 -10.16 1.52
N ALA A 44 -25.46 -10.66 2.52
CA ALA A 44 -25.89 -12.06 2.54
C ALA A 44 -26.63 -12.42 1.24
N SER A 45 -26.27 -13.58 0.67
CA SER A 45 -26.84 -14.09 -0.59
C SER A 45 -26.70 -13.16 -1.81
N GLY A 46 -25.72 -12.25 -1.79
CA GLY A 46 -25.48 -11.30 -2.88
C GLY A 46 -26.46 -10.14 -2.93
N VAL A 47 -27.29 -9.97 -1.89
CA VAL A 47 -28.28 -8.90 -1.80
C VAL A 47 -27.78 -7.86 -0.80
N ASN A 48 -27.66 -6.62 -1.23
CA ASN A 48 -27.26 -5.49 -0.39
C ASN A 48 -28.46 -4.86 0.35
N ALA A 49 -29.16 -5.66 1.15
CA ALA A 49 -30.38 -5.22 1.81
C ALA A 49 -30.05 -4.26 2.97
N PRO A 50 -30.77 -3.12 3.13
CA PRO A 50 -30.61 -2.27 4.31
C PRO A 50 -31.03 -2.97 5.61
N LEU A 51 -30.07 -3.25 6.48
CA LEU A 51 -30.28 -3.93 7.77
C LEU A 51 -30.06 -2.98 8.94
N SER A 52 -30.86 -3.13 10.00
CA SER A 52 -30.65 -2.39 11.24
C SER A 52 -29.49 -2.97 12.05
N ALA A 53 -28.95 -2.20 13.00
CA ALA A 53 -27.93 -2.71 13.92
C ALA A 53 -28.41 -3.93 14.72
N ALA A 54 -29.71 -4.01 15.04
CA ALA A 54 -30.30 -5.16 15.72
C ALA A 54 -30.30 -6.41 14.84
N ASP A 55 -30.57 -6.26 13.52
CA ASP A 55 -30.55 -7.36 12.56
C ASP A 55 -29.13 -7.93 12.35
N LEU A 56 -28.09 -7.11 12.59
CA LEU A 56 -26.68 -7.46 12.36
C LEU A 56 -26.00 -8.12 13.57
N LEU A 57 -26.62 -8.04 14.74
CA LEU A 57 -26.14 -8.60 16.00
C LEU A 57 -26.82 -9.94 16.31
N PRO A 58 -26.25 -10.77 17.20
CA PRO A 58 -26.92 -11.98 17.67
C PRO A 58 -28.30 -11.66 18.27
N ALA A 59 -29.27 -12.57 18.07
CA ALA A 59 -30.60 -12.43 18.63
C ALA A 59 -30.55 -12.27 20.16
N GLY A 60 -31.27 -11.27 20.68
CA GLY A 60 -31.27 -10.95 22.11
C GLY A 60 -30.11 -10.07 22.58
N HIS A 61 -29.31 -9.49 21.68
CA HIS A 61 -28.27 -8.53 22.06
C HIS A 61 -28.88 -7.34 22.84
N PRO A 62 -28.36 -7.00 24.03
CA PRO A 62 -29.02 -6.08 24.95
C PRO A 62 -29.05 -4.63 24.44
N ASP A 63 -28.04 -4.24 23.66
CA ASP A 63 -27.92 -2.86 23.17
C ASP A 63 -27.31 -2.77 21.75
N PRO A 64 -28.14 -2.68 20.70
CA PRO A 64 -27.67 -2.46 19.33
C PRO A 64 -27.14 -1.03 19.06
N SER A 65 -27.35 -0.07 19.98
CA SER A 65 -27.05 1.34 19.74
C SER A 65 -25.56 1.60 19.53
N VAL A 66 -24.70 0.81 20.16
CA VAL A 66 -23.23 0.91 20.00
C VAL A 66 -22.84 0.60 18.55
N LEU A 67 -23.37 -0.49 17.98
CA LEU A 67 -23.12 -0.82 16.56
C LEU A 67 -23.74 0.24 15.64
N GLU A 68 -24.95 0.72 15.93
CA GLU A 68 -25.57 1.80 15.15
C GLU A 68 -24.65 3.04 15.08
N ARG A 69 -24.03 3.44 16.19
CA ARG A 69 -23.10 4.58 16.24
C ARG A 69 -21.86 4.35 15.38
N LEU A 70 -21.29 3.14 15.39
CA LEU A 70 -20.16 2.78 14.53
C LEU A 70 -20.56 2.82 13.04
N LEU A 71 -21.72 2.25 12.70
CA LEU A 71 -22.23 2.27 11.33
C LEU A 71 -22.51 3.69 10.83
N ARG A 72 -23.00 4.58 11.70
CA ARG A 72 -23.18 6.01 11.37
C ARG A 72 -21.86 6.73 11.12
N LEU A 73 -20.84 6.49 11.93
CA LEU A 73 -19.49 7.02 11.69
C LEU A 73 -18.93 6.54 10.34
N LEU A 74 -19.11 5.27 10.03
CA LEU A 74 -18.65 4.70 8.76
C LEU A 74 -19.52 5.15 7.57
N ALA A 75 -20.80 5.44 7.79
CA ALA A 75 -21.68 6.04 6.79
C ALA A 75 -21.25 7.48 6.45
N SER A 76 -20.84 8.28 7.44
CA SER A 76 -20.30 9.63 7.18
C SER A 76 -18.98 9.62 6.42
N ARG A 77 -18.29 8.47 6.37
CA ARG A 77 -17.08 8.23 5.55
C ARG A 77 -17.38 7.47 4.26
N GLY A 78 -18.65 7.28 3.92
CA GLY A 78 -19.08 6.68 2.66
C GLY A 78 -18.88 5.16 2.57
N VAL A 79 -18.67 4.45 3.68
CA VAL A 79 -18.54 2.98 3.71
C VAL A 79 -19.94 2.33 3.70
N PHE A 80 -20.89 2.93 4.43
CA PHE A 80 -22.29 2.53 4.46
C PHE A 80 -23.19 3.66 3.94
N SER A 81 -24.37 3.29 3.47
CA SER A 81 -25.48 4.21 3.21
C SER A 81 -26.50 4.07 4.33
N GLU A 82 -26.95 5.19 4.90
CA GLU A 82 -27.96 5.23 5.97
C GLU A 82 -29.35 5.40 5.35
N HIS A 83 -30.30 4.58 5.80
CA HIS A 83 -31.68 4.53 5.31
C HIS A 83 -32.67 4.61 6.48
N GLY A 84 -33.72 5.42 6.32
CA GLY A 84 -34.73 5.62 7.36
C GLY A 84 -34.23 6.47 8.54
N VAL A 85 -35.13 6.75 9.49
CA VAL A 85 -34.83 7.60 10.65
C VAL A 85 -34.90 6.82 11.97
N SER A 86 -35.83 5.86 12.08
CA SER A 86 -35.93 4.93 13.22
C SER A 86 -36.82 3.72 12.87
N PRO A 87 -36.30 2.46 12.90
CA PRO A 87 -34.89 2.14 13.08
C PRO A 87 -34.08 2.60 11.86
N ARG A 88 -32.86 3.08 12.10
CA ARG A 88 -31.89 3.30 11.02
C ARG A 88 -31.46 1.97 10.44
N ARG A 89 -31.30 1.93 9.12
CA ARG A 89 -30.86 0.77 8.37
C ARG A 89 -29.64 1.12 7.53
N PHE A 90 -28.76 0.16 7.33
CA PHE A 90 -27.48 0.36 6.66
C PHE A 90 -27.31 -0.65 5.53
N ALA A 91 -26.90 -0.17 4.36
CA ALA A 91 -26.45 -0.99 3.23
C ALA A 91 -25.03 -0.57 2.84
N LEU A 92 -24.26 -1.48 2.23
CA LEU A 92 -22.89 -1.18 1.81
C LEU A 92 -22.88 -0.25 0.60
N THR A 93 -22.00 0.75 0.60
CA THR A 93 -21.69 1.49 -0.65
C THR A 93 -20.74 0.67 -1.51
N ALA A 94 -20.34 1.20 -2.68
CA ALA A 94 -19.28 0.59 -3.48
C ALA A 94 -17.96 0.43 -2.68
N VAL A 95 -17.64 1.38 -1.78
CA VAL A 95 -16.47 1.28 -0.90
C VAL A 95 -16.66 0.16 0.12
N GLY A 96 -17.81 0.10 0.78
CA GLY A 96 -18.09 -0.96 1.77
C GLY A 96 -18.12 -2.37 1.16
N GLN A 97 -18.55 -2.50 -0.09
CA GLN A 97 -18.58 -3.78 -0.81
C GLN A 97 -17.19 -4.39 -0.97
N THR A 98 -16.12 -3.57 -1.01
CA THR A 98 -14.73 -4.09 -1.05
C THR A 98 -14.33 -4.89 0.19
N LEU A 99 -15.07 -4.76 1.30
CA LEU A 99 -14.85 -5.51 2.54
C LEU A 99 -15.49 -6.90 2.51
N VAL A 100 -16.36 -7.17 1.53
CA VAL A 100 -17.01 -8.48 1.40
C VAL A 100 -16.02 -9.47 0.78
N PRO A 101 -15.82 -10.66 1.39
CA PRO A 101 -15.00 -11.73 0.83
C PRO A 101 -15.38 -12.09 -0.61
N GLY A 102 -14.39 -12.15 -1.50
CA GLY A 102 -14.53 -12.67 -2.85
C GLY A 102 -14.53 -14.21 -2.91
N PRO A 103 -14.46 -14.81 -4.11
CA PRO A 103 -14.43 -16.26 -4.29
C PRO A 103 -13.29 -16.99 -3.58
N SER A 104 -12.14 -16.31 -3.38
CA SER A 104 -10.99 -16.82 -2.64
C SER A 104 -11.17 -16.80 -1.12
N GLY A 105 -12.22 -16.12 -0.64
CA GLY A 105 -12.42 -15.79 0.77
C GLY A 105 -11.66 -14.54 1.25
N ALA A 106 -10.83 -13.91 0.42
CA ALA A 106 -10.11 -12.69 0.77
C ALA A 106 -10.87 -11.42 0.36
N SER A 107 -10.59 -10.30 1.04
CA SER A 107 -11.10 -8.97 0.65
C SER A 107 -10.21 -7.84 1.17
N TYR A 108 -10.57 -6.58 0.91
CA TYR A 108 -9.91 -5.43 1.55
C TYR A 108 -10.09 -5.42 3.08
N ALA A 109 -10.98 -6.24 3.64
CA ALA A 109 -11.11 -6.38 5.08
C ALA A 109 -9.81 -6.94 5.70
N ASP A 110 -9.17 -7.93 5.08
CA ASP A 110 -7.89 -8.46 5.57
C ASP A 110 -6.79 -7.39 5.55
N TYR A 111 -6.77 -6.53 4.53
CA TYR A 111 -5.84 -5.38 4.46
C TYR A 111 -6.05 -4.41 5.62
N VAL A 112 -7.31 -4.08 5.94
CA VAL A 112 -7.63 -3.24 7.10
C VAL A 112 -7.16 -3.92 8.39
N LEU A 113 -7.45 -5.22 8.58
CA LEU A 113 -7.05 -5.93 9.79
C LEU A 113 -5.53 -5.99 9.94
N GLN A 114 -4.79 -6.23 8.85
CA GLN A 114 -3.32 -6.29 8.86
C GLN A 114 -2.69 -4.96 9.29
N HIS A 115 -3.20 -3.83 8.79
CA HIS A 115 -2.67 -2.49 9.13
C HIS A 115 -2.98 -2.04 10.56
N HIS A 116 -3.88 -2.74 11.25
CA HIS A 116 -4.35 -2.38 12.58
C HIS A 116 -4.14 -3.52 13.59
N GLN A 117 -3.14 -4.37 13.36
CA GLN A 117 -2.65 -5.33 14.34
C GLN A 117 -1.93 -4.61 15.48
N ASP A 118 -2.07 -5.12 16.71
CA ASP A 118 -1.51 -4.51 17.91
C ASP A 118 -0.01 -4.20 17.80
N ALA A 119 0.77 -5.14 17.26
CA ALA A 119 2.22 -4.97 17.06
C ALA A 119 2.57 -3.78 16.17
N LEU A 120 1.76 -3.51 15.14
CA LEU A 120 1.95 -2.38 14.23
C LEU A 120 1.40 -1.08 14.84
N VAL A 121 0.24 -1.15 15.51
CA VAL A 121 -0.39 0.02 16.13
C VAL A 121 0.50 0.64 17.22
N ARG A 122 1.23 -0.20 17.97
CA ARG A 122 2.20 0.23 18.98
C ARG A 122 3.36 1.05 18.43
N ALA A 123 3.68 0.92 17.15
CA ALA A 123 4.77 1.67 16.53
C ALA A 123 4.40 3.13 16.26
N TRP A 124 3.15 3.43 15.88
CA TRP A 124 2.74 4.78 15.44
C TRP A 124 3.02 5.90 16.45
N PRO A 125 2.76 5.75 17.77
CA PRO A 125 3.06 6.79 18.74
C PRO A 125 4.56 7.12 18.87
N ARG A 126 5.45 6.21 18.43
CA ARG A 126 6.91 6.32 18.58
C ARG A 126 7.63 6.78 17.31
N LEU A 127 6.90 7.17 16.26
CA LEU A 127 7.50 7.63 15.00
C LEU A 127 8.50 8.79 15.16
N HIS A 128 8.28 9.66 16.15
CA HIS A 128 9.19 10.77 16.43
C HIS A 128 10.62 10.30 16.77
N GLU A 129 10.82 9.09 17.28
CA GLU A 129 12.15 8.55 17.58
C GLU A 129 12.91 8.12 16.34
N ALA A 130 12.23 7.65 15.29
CA ALA A 130 12.90 7.37 14.03
C ALA A 130 13.46 8.65 13.40
N VAL A 131 12.85 9.80 13.67
CA VAL A 131 13.36 11.12 13.26
C VAL A 131 14.61 11.51 14.07
N LEU A 132 14.60 11.23 15.38
CA LEU A 132 15.70 11.57 16.28
C LEU A 132 16.91 10.64 16.11
N ASP A 133 16.66 9.38 15.76
CA ASP A 133 17.67 8.34 15.59
C ASP A 133 17.42 7.55 14.28
N PRO A 134 17.77 8.14 13.12
CA PRO A 134 17.55 7.52 11.82
C PRO A 134 18.51 6.35 11.53
N ALA A 135 19.59 6.21 12.29
CA ALA A 135 20.56 5.12 12.12
C ALA A 135 20.24 3.90 13.00
N GLY A 136 19.41 4.05 14.02
CA GLY A 136 18.98 2.94 14.86
C GLY A 136 17.86 2.09 14.23
N PRO A 137 17.31 1.12 14.98
CA PRO A 137 16.30 0.18 14.46
C PRO A 137 15.03 0.90 13.96
N GLU A 138 14.33 0.28 13.01
CA GLU A 138 13.01 0.74 12.56
C GLU A 138 12.02 0.80 13.74
N THR A 139 11.06 1.73 13.71
CA THR A 139 10.10 1.96 14.82
C THR A 139 9.35 0.69 15.22
N PHE A 140 8.99 -0.15 14.23
CA PHE A 140 8.37 -1.44 14.49
C PHE A 140 9.28 -2.34 15.34
N ALA A 141 10.54 -2.50 14.95
CA ALA A 141 11.51 -3.30 15.69
C ALA A 141 11.73 -2.74 17.10
N ARG A 142 11.81 -1.41 17.27
CA ARG A 142 12.00 -0.77 18.58
C ARG A 142 10.91 -1.16 19.59
N VAL A 143 9.65 -1.26 19.14
CA VAL A 143 8.51 -1.58 20.03
C VAL A 143 8.24 -3.08 20.15
N ASN A 144 8.94 -3.90 19.37
CA ASN A 144 8.81 -5.36 19.35
C ASN A 144 10.17 -6.05 19.60
N ASP A 145 10.87 -5.64 20.67
CA ASP A 145 12.11 -6.28 21.17
C ASP A 145 13.25 -6.41 20.14
N GLY A 146 13.35 -5.47 19.21
CA GLY A 146 14.34 -5.46 18.15
C GLY A 146 14.02 -6.39 16.98
N VAL A 147 12.85 -7.04 16.97
CA VAL A 147 12.43 -7.97 15.91
C VAL A 147 11.84 -7.19 14.72
N PRO A 148 12.44 -7.27 13.52
CA PRO A 148 11.90 -6.61 12.34
C PRO A 148 10.53 -7.18 11.94
N ALA A 149 9.70 -6.38 11.26
CA ALA A 149 8.32 -6.75 10.93
C ALA A 149 8.19 -8.11 10.22
N TYR A 150 9.04 -8.39 9.24
CA TYR A 150 8.98 -9.66 8.50
C TYR A 150 9.32 -10.87 9.39
N ALA A 151 10.32 -10.75 10.25
CA ALA A 151 10.70 -11.81 11.18
C ALA A 151 9.63 -12.02 12.25
N TYR A 152 9.00 -10.94 12.72
CA TYR A 152 7.89 -10.98 13.67
C TYR A 152 6.71 -11.80 13.10
N TYR A 153 6.28 -11.48 11.88
CA TYR A 153 5.18 -12.22 11.25
C TYR A 153 5.57 -13.66 10.91
N GLY A 154 6.82 -13.94 10.55
CA GLY A 154 7.29 -15.32 10.34
C GLY A 154 7.16 -16.22 11.58
N GLN A 155 7.17 -15.64 12.78
CA GLN A 155 7.03 -16.36 14.05
C GLN A 155 5.56 -16.54 14.49
N ASP A 156 4.64 -15.70 14.00
CA ASP A 156 3.22 -15.73 14.34
C ASP A 156 2.38 -16.23 13.16
N THR A 157 1.89 -17.47 13.26
CA THR A 157 1.10 -18.10 12.20
C THR A 157 -0.20 -17.34 11.88
N GLU A 158 -0.86 -16.77 12.89
CA GLU A 158 -2.13 -16.04 12.68
C GLU A 158 -1.86 -14.70 11.99
N ALA A 159 -0.86 -13.96 12.47
CA ALA A 159 -0.50 -12.68 11.89
C ALA A 159 0.03 -12.84 10.45
N ASN A 160 0.82 -13.89 10.18
CA ASN A 160 1.25 -14.24 8.83
C ASN A 160 0.08 -14.58 7.91
N GLN A 161 -0.90 -15.35 8.39
CA GLN A 161 -2.09 -15.66 7.60
C GLN A 161 -2.92 -14.41 7.26
N VAL A 162 -3.07 -13.48 8.20
CA VAL A 162 -3.73 -12.19 7.95
C VAL A 162 -2.96 -11.38 6.90
N MET A 163 -1.63 -11.35 6.97
CA MET A 163 -0.78 -10.71 5.95
C MET A 163 -0.98 -11.33 4.57
N LEU A 164 -0.94 -12.66 4.48
CA LEU A 164 -1.13 -13.37 3.21
C LEU A 164 -2.52 -13.11 2.62
N ARG A 165 -3.58 -13.17 3.43
CA ARG A 165 -4.95 -12.83 2.97
C ARG A 165 -5.08 -11.36 2.59
N ALA A 166 -4.44 -10.44 3.31
CA ALA A 166 -4.42 -9.02 2.96
C ALA A 166 -3.80 -8.80 1.57
N MET A 167 -2.67 -9.45 1.30
CA MET A 167 -2.03 -9.39 -0.01
C MET A 167 -2.93 -9.95 -1.11
N THR A 168 -3.60 -11.08 -0.87
CA THR A 168 -4.59 -11.63 -1.81
C THR A 168 -5.75 -10.67 -2.03
N GLY A 169 -6.34 -10.14 -0.96
CA GLY A 169 -7.52 -9.25 -1.01
C GLY A 169 -7.29 -7.94 -1.76
N VAL A 170 -6.06 -7.40 -1.75
CA VAL A 170 -5.68 -6.24 -2.58
C VAL A 170 -5.32 -6.65 -4.00
N SER A 171 -4.71 -7.82 -4.19
CA SER A 171 -4.23 -8.27 -5.50
C SER A 171 -5.35 -8.71 -6.43
N GLU A 172 -6.35 -9.44 -5.94
CA GLU A 172 -7.39 -10.02 -6.79
C GLU A 172 -8.22 -8.97 -7.53
N PRO A 173 -8.76 -7.92 -6.90
CA PRO A 173 -9.53 -6.90 -7.61
C PRO A 173 -8.69 -6.15 -8.66
N PHE A 174 -7.42 -5.91 -8.33
CA PHE A 174 -6.47 -5.31 -9.26
C PHE A 174 -6.21 -6.21 -10.47
N MET A 175 -5.97 -7.49 -10.23
CA MET A 175 -5.75 -8.47 -11.29
C MET A 175 -6.99 -8.66 -12.16
N GLU A 176 -8.19 -8.64 -11.58
CA GLU A 176 -9.44 -8.71 -12.32
C GLU A 176 -9.60 -7.50 -13.25
N ALA A 177 -9.36 -6.29 -12.74
CA ALA A 177 -9.38 -5.07 -13.55
C ALA A 177 -8.31 -5.07 -14.66
N LEU A 178 -7.10 -5.54 -14.34
CA LEU A 178 -6.02 -5.72 -15.31
C LEU A 178 -6.45 -6.69 -16.43
N LEU A 179 -6.96 -7.86 -16.07
CA LEU A 179 -7.35 -8.88 -17.03
C LEU A 179 -8.55 -8.45 -17.87
N HIS A 180 -9.45 -7.63 -17.33
CA HIS A 180 -10.54 -7.03 -18.10
C HIS A 180 -10.04 -5.99 -19.13
N GLY A 181 -9.10 -5.13 -18.75
CA GLY A 181 -8.62 -4.05 -19.63
C GLY A 181 -7.48 -4.43 -20.57
N TYR A 182 -6.56 -5.28 -20.12
CA TYR A 182 -5.32 -5.65 -20.81
C TYR A 182 -5.33 -7.10 -21.29
N GLY A 183 -6.13 -7.98 -20.68
CA GLY A 183 -6.13 -9.40 -20.99
C GLY A 183 -6.54 -9.70 -22.43
N ASP A 184 -7.43 -8.89 -23.00
CA ASP A 184 -7.91 -9.05 -24.37
C ASP A 184 -6.90 -8.43 -25.38
N GLY A 185 -5.75 -9.10 -25.51
CA GLY A 185 -4.73 -8.82 -26.52
C GLY A 185 -3.34 -8.51 -25.98
N GLY A 186 -3.23 -8.11 -24.71
CA GLY A 186 -1.95 -7.78 -24.08
C GLY A 186 -0.99 -8.96 -23.96
N PHE A 187 -1.53 -10.18 -23.89
CA PHE A 187 -0.76 -11.43 -23.83
C PHE A 187 -0.73 -12.21 -25.16
N ASN A 188 -1.03 -11.56 -26.28
CA ASN A 188 -1.03 -12.22 -27.59
C ASN A 188 0.37 -12.74 -27.95
N GLY A 189 0.43 -14.00 -28.37
CA GLY A 189 1.69 -14.65 -28.74
C GLY A 189 2.54 -15.12 -27.56
N VAL A 190 2.07 -14.96 -26.33
CA VAL A 190 2.73 -15.49 -25.12
C VAL A 190 2.28 -16.93 -24.88
N SER A 191 3.22 -17.87 -24.91
CA SER A 191 3.01 -19.28 -24.56
C SER A 191 3.58 -19.64 -23.19
N THR A 192 4.68 -18.99 -22.80
CA THR A 192 5.37 -19.13 -21.51
C THR A 192 5.44 -17.78 -20.81
N LEU A 193 4.79 -17.64 -19.66
CA LEU A 193 4.78 -16.40 -18.88
C LEU A 193 5.56 -16.57 -17.57
N VAL A 194 6.51 -15.67 -17.29
CA VAL A 194 7.28 -15.65 -16.05
C VAL A 194 6.73 -14.57 -15.12
N ASP A 195 6.27 -14.95 -13.92
CA ASP A 195 5.85 -14.02 -12.86
C ASP A 195 7.01 -13.81 -11.88
N VAL A 196 7.64 -12.63 -11.92
CA VAL A 196 8.79 -12.28 -11.08
C VAL A 196 8.33 -11.61 -9.79
N GLY A 197 8.71 -12.18 -8.65
CA GLY A 197 8.16 -11.80 -7.35
C GLY A 197 6.73 -12.32 -7.17
N GLY A 198 6.41 -13.46 -7.78
CA GLY A 198 5.04 -13.99 -7.84
C GLY A 198 4.55 -14.62 -6.53
N SER A 199 5.42 -14.76 -5.51
CA SER A 199 5.11 -15.32 -4.20
C SER A 199 4.37 -16.68 -4.30
N SER A 200 3.11 -16.75 -3.87
CA SER A 200 2.27 -17.97 -3.97
C SER A 200 1.91 -18.37 -5.40
N GLY A 201 2.13 -17.51 -6.39
CA GLY A 201 1.73 -17.72 -7.79
C GLY A 201 0.26 -17.42 -8.06
N ALA A 202 -0.44 -16.77 -7.12
CA ALA A 202 -1.86 -16.47 -7.25
C ALA A 202 -2.16 -15.57 -8.47
N CYS A 203 -1.34 -14.54 -8.71
CA CYS A 203 -1.51 -13.65 -9.87
C CYS A 203 -1.34 -14.42 -11.19
N LEU A 204 -0.26 -15.20 -11.30
CA LEU A 204 -0.02 -16.07 -12.45
C LEU A 204 -1.17 -17.05 -12.70
N GLN A 205 -1.71 -17.66 -11.64
CA GLN A 205 -2.88 -18.54 -11.74
C GLN A 205 -4.10 -17.82 -12.33
N MET A 206 -4.38 -16.58 -11.87
CA MET A 206 -5.49 -15.78 -12.41
C MET A 206 -5.28 -15.48 -13.91
N ILE A 207 -4.07 -15.09 -14.29
CA ILE A 207 -3.72 -14.80 -15.70
C ILE A 207 -3.95 -16.05 -16.56
N MET A 208 -3.38 -17.19 -16.19
CA MET A 208 -3.50 -18.43 -16.98
C MET A 208 -4.93 -18.98 -17.04
N ARG A 209 -5.75 -18.74 -16.01
CA ARG A 209 -7.18 -19.11 -16.04
C ARG A 209 -7.97 -18.30 -17.06
N ARG A 210 -7.65 -17.02 -17.24
CA ARG A 210 -8.33 -16.13 -18.20
C ARG A 210 -7.72 -16.22 -19.60
N ILE A 211 -6.41 -16.37 -19.69
CA ILE A 211 -5.64 -16.34 -20.93
C ILE A 211 -5.15 -17.75 -21.26
N ARG A 212 -6.02 -18.54 -21.89
CA ARG A 212 -5.78 -19.96 -22.20
C ARG A 212 -4.69 -20.22 -23.24
N THR A 213 -4.20 -19.17 -23.90
CA THR A 213 -3.07 -19.27 -24.84
C THR A 213 -1.74 -19.48 -24.13
N ILE A 214 -1.61 -19.03 -22.88
CA ILE A 214 -0.44 -19.28 -22.04
C ILE A 214 -0.54 -20.72 -21.52
N ARG A 215 0.43 -21.55 -21.92
CA ARG A 215 0.47 -22.99 -21.61
C ARG A 215 1.37 -23.30 -20.42
N GLU A 216 2.44 -22.53 -20.26
CA GLU A 216 3.38 -22.66 -19.16
C GLU A 216 3.49 -21.35 -18.39
N GLY A 217 3.36 -21.45 -17.08
CA GLY A 217 3.66 -20.38 -16.15
C GLY A 217 4.93 -20.70 -15.36
N VAL A 218 5.81 -19.73 -15.18
CA VAL A 218 6.95 -19.83 -14.27
C VAL A 218 6.74 -18.83 -13.14
N ASN A 219 6.40 -19.33 -11.95
CA ASN A 219 6.35 -18.49 -10.74
C ASN A 219 7.75 -18.42 -10.14
N PHE A 220 8.34 -17.22 -10.12
CA PHE A 220 9.72 -17.01 -9.69
C PHE A 220 9.80 -16.08 -8.48
N ASP A 221 10.38 -16.57 -7.38
CA ASP A 221 10.59 -15.82 -6.14
C ASP A 221 11.79 -16.44 -5.39
N LEU A 222 12.08 -15.95 -4.17
CA LEU A 222 13.10 -16.52 -3.30
C LEU A 222 12.82 -18.02 -3.02
N PRO A 223 13.86 -18.86 -2.87
CA PRO A 223 13.71 -20.31 -2.68
C PRO A 223 12.73 -20.70 -1.58
N ASP A 224 12.82 -20.07 -0.41
CA ASP A 224 11.96 -20.38 0.74
C ASP A 224 10.49 -19.98 0.50
N VAL A 225 10.25 -18.92 -0.27
CA VAL A 225 8.91 -18.43 -0.61
C VAL A 225 8.22 -19.40 -1.56
N VAL A 226 8.89 -19.79 -2.65
CA VAL A 226 8.30 -20.70 -3.63
C VAL A 226 8.19 -22.13 -3.10
N ALA A 227 9.03 -22.54 -2.13
CA ALA A 227 8.91 -23.83 -1.47
C ALA A 227 7.60 -23.97 -0.67
N ALA A 228 7.06 -22.85 -0.16
CA ALA A 228 5.78 -22.80 0.53
C ALA A 228 4.58 -22.60 -0.41
N ALA A 229 4.81 -22.40 -1.72
CA ALA A 229 3.74 -22.12 -2.66
C ALA A 229 2.90 -23.38 -2.96
N PRO A 230 1.56 -23.25 -3.09
CA PRO A 230 0.69 -24.37 -3.40
C PRO A 230 0.91 -24.83 -4.86
N PRO A 231 0.71 -26.13 -5.17
CA PRO A 231 0.80 -26.60 -6.54
C PRO A 231 -0.30 -25.99 -7.41
N ILE A 232 0.09 -25.44 -8.57
CA ILE A 232 -0.83 -24.83 -9.54
C ILE A 232 -0.65 -25.53 -10.89
N ALA A 233 -1.74 -26.00 -11.48
CA ALA A 233 -1.70 -26.68 -12.78
C ALA A 233 -1.15 -25.76 -13.88
N GLY A 234 -0.16 -26.25 -14.63
CA GLY A 234 0.52 -25.50 -15.68
C GLY A 234 1.57 -24.51 -15.17
N VAL A 235 1.80 -24.43 -13.85
CA VAL A 235 2.79 -23.53 -13.25
C VAL A 235 3.95 -24.33 -12.66
N ARG A 236 5.17 -23.88 -12.92
CA ARG A 236 6.40 -24.34 -12.27
C ARG A 236 6.90 -23.27 -11.31
N HIS A 237 7.13 -23.67 -10.06
CA HIS A 237 7.72 -22.83 -9.02
C HIS A 237 9.25 -22.91 -9.11
N VAL A 238 9.90 -21.75 -9.18
CA VAL A 238 11.36 -21.65 -9.37
C VAL A 238 11.93 -20.70 -8.33
N GLY A 239 12.82 -21.24 -7.49
CA GLY A 239 13.52 -20.47 -6.48
C GLY A 239 14.78 -19.84 -7.07
N GLY A 240 14.99 -18.56 -6.79
CA GLY A 240 16.23 -17.90 -7.16
C GLY A 240 16.32 -16.46 -6.70
N ASP A 241 17.29 -15.76 -7.26
CA ASP A 241 17.54 -14.36 -6.98
C ASP A 241 17.40 -13.58 -8.29
N MET A 242 16.37 -12.73 -8.38
CA MET A 242 16.07 -11.93 -9.57
C MET A 242 17.18 -10.95 -9.94
N PHE A 243 18.07 -10.61 -9.00
CA PHE A 243 19.24 -9.77 -9.28
C PHE A 243 20.39 -10.54 -9.93
N LYS A 244 20.36 -11.89 -9.87
CA LYS A 244 21.36 -12.74 -10.50
C LYS A 244 20.87 -13.27 -11.84
N SER A 245 19.68 -13.84 -11.86
CA SER A 245 19.12 -14.45 -13.07
C SER A 245 17.61 -14.58 -12.95
N ILE A 246 16.91 -14.26 -14.02
CA ILE A 246 15.48 -14.51 -14.17
C ILE A 246 15.28 -15.66 -15.16
N PRO A 247 14.38 -16.63 -14.90
CA PRO A 247 14.08 -17.69 -15.85
C PRO A 247 13.59 -17.13 -17.19
N SER A 248 13.96 -17.77 -18.30
CA SER A 248 13.50 -17.36 -19.63
C SER A 248 12.02 -17.68 -19.87
N GLY A 249 11.37 -16.85 -20.68
CA GLY A 249 9.99 -17.05 -21.15
C GLY A 249 9.63 -16.07 -22.28
N ASP A 250 8.45 -16.21 -22.86
CA ASP A 250 7.99 -15.34 -23.96
C ASP A 250 7.62 -13.95 -23.48
N ALA A 251 7.22 -13.84 -22.21
CA ALA A 251 6.95 -12.59 -21.54
C ALA A 251 7.24 -12.66 -20.04
N ILE A 252 7.46 -11.49 -19.45
CA ILE A 252 7.62 -11.33 -18.01
C ILE A 252 6.47 -10.47 -17.48
N PHE A 253 5.80 -10.97 -16.45
CA PHE A 253 4.84 -10.26 -15.64
C PHE A 253 5.49 -9.91 -14.31
N MET A 254 5.25 -8.68 -13.85
CA MET A 254 5.75 -8.21 -12.57
C MET A 254 4.74 -7.28 -11.94
N LYS A 255 4.17 -7.73 -10.81
CA LYS A 255 3.31 -6.90 -9.98
C LYS A 255 4.17 -6.20 -8.93
N VAL A 256 4.63 -5.01 -9.25
CA VAL A 256 5.39 -4.19 -8.29
C VAL A 256 4.40 -3.54 -7.33
N LEU A 257 4.31 -4.08 -6.12
CA LEU A 257 3.90 -3.27 -4.97
C LEU A 257 5.09 -2.35 -4.69
N ARG A 258 4.94 -1.02 -4.86
CA ARG A 258 5.92 -0.09 -4.28
C ARG A 258 6.10 -0.53 -2.83
N LYS A 259 7.33 -0.86 -2.41
CA LYS A 259 7.66 -0.81 -0.99
C LYS A 259 7.14 0.53 -0.49
N THR A 260 6.29 0.48 0.54
CA THR A 260 5.98 1.67 1.35
C THR A 260 7.28 2.40 1.63
N ASP A 261 7.22 3.72 1.59
CA ASP A 261 8.32 4.67 1.32
C ASP A 261 9.52 4.70 2.31
N GLU A 262 9.82 3.63 3.03
CA GLU A 262 10.67 3.71 4.23
C GLU A 262 12.10 3.15 4.11
N ILE A 263 12.58 2.64 2.96
CA ILE A 263 13.92 2.01 2.92
C ILE A 263 14.80 2.44 1.72
N PHE A 264 14.28 3.16 0.73
CA PHE A 264 15.06 3.52 -0.45
C PHE A 264 14.85 4.99 -0.81
N THR A 265 15.95 5.71 -1.04
CA THR A 265 15.86 7.04 -1.65
C THR A 265 15.21 6.92 -3.03
N GLU A 266 14.59 7.98 -3.56
CA GLU A 266 14.02 7.95 -4.92
C GLU A 266 15.07 7.54 -5.98
N THR A 267 16.36 7.78 -5.70
CA THR A 267 17.51 7.33 -6.51
C THR A 267 17.74 5.81 -6.41
N ASP A 268 17.71 5.24 -5.21
CA ASP A 268 17.85 3.77 -5.03
C ASP A 268 16.70 3.00 -5.68
N LYS A 269 15.48 3.55 -5.64
CA LYS A 269 14.31 2.98 -6.31
C LYS A 269 14.46 2.96 -7.83
N ALA A 270 14.99 4.03 -8.41
CA ALA A 270 15.23 4.11 -9.85
C ALA A 270 16.31 3.12 -10.29
N ASP A 271 17.41 3.02 -9.54
CA ASP A 271 18.51 2.11 -9.84
C ASP A 271 18.09 0.63 -9.68
N PHE A 272 17.27 0.33 -8.68
CA PHE A 272 16.63 -0.99 -8.52
C PHE A 272 15.76 -1.36 -9.74
N LEU A 273 14.87 -0.45 -10.17
CA LEU A 273 13.98 -0.71 -11.30
C LEU A 273 14.76 -0.88 -12.62
N ILE A 274 15.87 -0.15 -12.78
CA ILE A 274 16.76 -0.27 -13.94
C ILE A 274 17.39 -1.66 -13.97
N GLU A 275 18.09 -2.08 -12.92
CA GLU A 275 18.74 -3.40 -12.87
C GLU A 275 17.77 -4.54 -13.14
N LEU A 276 16.60 -4.47 -12.51
CA LEU A 276 15.56 -5.48 -12.65
C LEU A 276 14.97 -5.51 -14.06
N TYR A 277 14.74 -4.35 -14.68
CA TYR A 277 14.29 -4.26 -16.07
C TYR A 277 15.31 -4.87 -17.04
N VAL A 278 16.60 -4.62 -16.84
CA VAL A 278 17.66 -5.20 -17.68
C VAL A 278 17.70 -6.72 -17.56
N ALA A 279 17.63 -7.25 -16.34
CA ALA A 279 17.54 -8.68 -16.11
C ALA A 279 16.33 -9.30 -16.82
N CYS A 280 15.19 -8.60 -16.82
CA CYS A 280 14.00 -9.02 -17.56
C CYS A 280 14.26 -9.07 -19.07
N MET A 281 14.83 -8.01 -19.66
CA MET A 281 15.12 -7.96 -21.10
C MET A 281 16.02 -9.10 -21.58
N HIS A 282 17.02 -9.48 -20.78
CA HIS A 282 17.85 -10.66 -21.07
C HIS A 282 17.05 -11.96 -21.03
N ALA A 283 16.15 -12.12 -20.07
CA ALA A 283 15.35 -13.33 -19.90
C ALA A 283 14.31 -13.55 -21.03
N VAL A 284 13.78 -12.49 -21.64
CA VAL A 284 12.85 -12.61 -22.79
C VAL A 284 13.57 -12.81 -24.14
N GLY A 285 14.91 -12.75 -24.16
CA GLY A 285 15.72 -12.98 -25.37
C GLY A 285 15.38 -12.02 -26.52
N SER A 286 15.09 -10.74 -26.22
CA SER A 286 14.67 -9.79 -27.26
C SER A 286 15.83 -9.44 -28.21
N ASP A 287 15.61 -9.55 -29.52
CA ASP A 287 16.48 -8.99 -30.59
C ASP A 287 16.70 -7.46 -30.46
N ASP A 288 15.93 -6.78 -29.60
CA ASP A 288 16.09 -5.35 -29.28
C ASP A 288 17.42 -5.05 -28.56
N MET A 289 18.03 -6.04 -27.90
CA MET A 289 19.36 -5.90 -27.27
C MET A 289 20.50 -5.88 -28.30
N ASP A 290 20.27 -6.39 -29.51
CA ASP A 290 21.23 -6.38 -30.63
C ASP A 290 21.10 -5.14 -31.53
N ARG A 291 20.16 -4.23 -31.23
CA ARG A 291 20.10 -2.93 -31.92
C ARG A 291 21.28 -2.04 -31.51
N PRO A 292 22.06 -1.49 -32.47
CA PRO A 292 23.17 -0.60 -32.15
C PRO A 292 22.69 0.58 -31.31
N GLY A 293 23.22 0.70 -30.07
CA GLY A 293 22.91 1.79 -29.14
C GLY A 293 22.08 1.40 -27.92
N VAL A 294 21.32 0.29 -27.94
CA VAL A 294 20.56 -0.18 -26.76
C VAL A 294 21.51 -0.86 -25.76
N HIS A 295 22.36 -1.77 -26.22
CA HIS A 295 23.33 -2.47 -25.36
C HIS A 295 24.25 -1.51 -24.61
N GLY A 296 24.82 -0.51 -25.30
CA GLY A 296 25.70 0.49 -24.70
C GLY A 296 24.99 1.43 -23.73
N HIS A 297 23.72 1.77 -23.98
CA HIS A 297 22.92 2.58 -23.07
C HIS A 297 22.52 1.77 -21.82
N THR A 298 22.26 0.47 -21.96
CA THR A 298 21.95 -0.42 -20.86
C THR A 298 23.16 -0.64 -19.94
N GLU A 299 24.34 -0.89 -20.52
CA GLU A 299 25.60 -0.96 -19.75
C GLU A 299 25.93 0.36 -19.06
N GLN A 300 25.72 1.51 -19.69
CA GLN A 300 25.91 2.83 -19.06
C GLN A 300 24.96 3.06 -17.88
N LEU A 301 23.70 2.62 -17.99
CA LEU A 301 22.73 2.72 -16.90
C LEU A 301 23.12 1.82 -15.71
N LEU A 302 23.55 0.59 -15.98
CA LEU A 302 24.05 -0.34 -14.96
C LEU A 302 25.34 0.16 -14.29
N GLN A 303 26.30 0.66 -15.07
CA GLN A 303 27.54 1.25 -14.54
C GLN A 303 27.25 2.51 -13.70
N GLY A 304 26.28 3.33 -14.13
CA GLY A 304 25.82 4.48 -13.37
C GLY A 304 25.18 4.10 -12.04
N ALA A 305 24.34 3.06 -12.01
CA ALA A 305 23.72 2.54 -10.79
C ALA A 305 24.75 1.93 -9.84
N ALA A 306 25.68 1.11 -10.37
CA ALA A 306 26.76 0.52 -9.59
C ALA A 306 27.68 1.57 -8.97
N GLY A 307 28.08 2.59 -9.75
CA GLY A 307 28.94 3.67 -9.28
C GLY A 307 28.29 4.54 -8.20
N ARG A 308 26.97 4.76 -8.27
CA ARG A 308 26.22 5.46 -7.21
C ARG A 308 26.18 4.67 -5.91
N ARG A 309 25.90 3.36 -5.97
CA ARG A 309 25.90 2.49 -4.77
C ARG A 309 27.27 2.38 -4.12
N GLU A 310 28.34 2.34 -4.91
CA GLU A 310 29.69 2.33 -4.39
C GLU A 310 30.04 3.66 -3.69
N ALA A 311 29.63 4.79 -4.27
CA ALA A 311 29.78 6.10 -3.63
C ALA A 311 29.01 6.21 -2.30
N ASP A 312 27.79 5.67 -2.23
CA ASP A 312 26.98 5.67 -1.01
C ASP A 312 27.52 4.71 0.06
N ARG A 313 28.05 3.54 -0.34
CA ARG A 313 28.79 2.63 0.58
C ARG A 313 30.04 3.28 1.15
N LEU A 314 30.80 4.02 0.34
CA LEU A 314 31.99 4.75 0.80
C LEU A 314 31.62 5.91 1.73
N ARG A 315 30.50 6.60 1.49
CA ARG A 315 29.97 7.63 2.41
C ARG A 315 29.49 7.04 3.73
N ALA A 316 28.83 5.88 3.72
CA ALA A 316 28.40 5.19 4.93
C ALA A 316 29.58 4.59 5.72
N GLY A 317 30.64 4.13 5.03
CA GLY A 317 31.85 3.59 5.64
C GLY A 317 32.82 4.66 6.19
N GLY A 318 32.75 5.90 5.70
CA GLY A 318 33.60 7.00 6.14
C GLY A 318 33.21 7.65 7.48
N ALA A 319 32.05 7.30 8.05
CA ALA A 319 31.58 7.86 9.32
C ALA A 319 32.13 7.16 10.57
N GLY A 320 33.03 6.19 10.41
CA GLY A 320 33.49 5.31 11.49
C GLY A 320 35.00 5.22 11.64
N GLN A 321 35.75 6.32 11.50
CA GLN A 321 37.15 6.40 11.91
C GLN A 321 37.63 7.86 11.90
N ASP A 322 37.30 8.61 12.95
CA ASP A 322 38.14 9.72 13.37
C ASP A 322 38.06 9.85 14.89
N GLY A 323 39.04 9.23 15.55
CA GLY A 323 39.28 9.44 16.96
C GLY A 323 39.83 10.85 17.17
N ARG A 324 39.12 11.67 17.93
CA ARG A 324 39.70 12.83 18.60
C ARG A 324 39.19 12.91 20.03
N GLU A 325 40.12 12.62 20.93
CA GLU A 325 40.10 13.06 22.32
C GLU A 325 39.84 14.58 22.37
N HIS A 326 38.88 15.03 23.18
CA HIS A 326 38.98 16.32 23.88
C HIS A 326 38.03 16.37 25.08
N GLN A 327 38.67 16.18 26.24
CA GLN A 327 38.59 16.95 27.48
C GLN A 327 37.25 17.56 27.94
N ASP A 328 36.95 17.17 29.17
CA ASP A 328 35.92 17.54 30.12
C ASP A 328 36.14 18.95 30.69
N GLU A 329 35.17 19.87 30.60
CA GLU A 329 34.98 21.01 31.52
C GLU A 329 33.51 21.49 31.53
N GLY A 330 32.85 21.39 32.70
CA GLY A 330 32.28 22.57 33.41
C GLY A 330 30.89 23.16 33.06
N ALA A 331 29.87 22.69 33.80
CA ALA A 331 28.88 23.47 34.59
C ALA A 331 27.84 24.47 33.99
N ALA A 332 26.58 24.18 34.35
CA ALA A 332 25.52 25.05 34.91
C ALA A 332 24.70 26.03 34.04
N GLY A 333 23.37 25.99 34.22
CA GLY A 333 22.50 27.16 34.00
C GLY A 333 21.04 26.86 33.65
N GLU A 334 20.21 26.57 34.65
CA GLU A 334 18.75 26.66 34.55
C GLU A 334 18.29 28.08 34.16
N ARG A 335 17.15 28.19 33.45
CA ARG A 335 16.19 29.30 33.64
C ARG A 335 14.80 28.97 33.11
N HIS A 336 13.85 28.90 34.05
CA HIS A 336 12.41 29.03 33.91
C HIS A 336 12.01 30.34 33.21
N LEU A 337 10.82 30.38 32.58
CA LEU A 337 9.89 31.52 32.67
C LEU A 337 8.44 31.07 32.41
N ARG A 338 7.52 31.63 33.22
CA ARG A 338 6.09 31.32 33.37
C ARG A 338 5.19 32.19 32.47
N HIS A 339 4.01 31.63 32.19
CA HIS A 339 2.65 32.17 31.97
C HIS A 339 2.37 33.66 31.77
N ASP A 340 1.39 33.96 30.90
CA ASP A 340 0.30 34.92 31.17
C ASP A 340 -1.01 34.65 30.39
N HIS A 341 -2.11 35.20 30.91
CA HIS A 341 -3.54 34.90 30.71
C HIS A 341 -4.26 35.54 29.49
N LEU A 342 -5.33 34.84 29.06
CA LEU A 342 -6.63 35.17 28.41
C LEU A 342 -7.14 36.64 28.36
N PRO A 343 -8.05 37.00 27.41
CA PRO A 343 -9.50 36.93 27.70
C PRO A 343 -10.44 36.55 26.53
N ASP A 344 -11.74 36.54 26.87
CA ASP A 344 -12.91 35.82 26.37
C ASP A 344 -13.86 36.66 25.48
N SER A 345 -14.87 35.97 24.91
CA SER A 345 -16.21 36.40 24.47
C SER A 345 -16.49 36.87 23.02
N GLY A 346 -17.61 36.36 22.46
CA GLY A 346 -18.39 37.03 21.38
C GLY A 346 -19.15 36.12 20.40
N GLU A 347 -20.45 35.89 20.64
CA GLU A 347 -21.41 35.20 19.77
C GLU A 347 -21.71 35.94 18.44
N GLY A 348 -22.12 35.20 17.39
CA GLY A 348 -22.69 35.76 16.16
C GLY A 348 -23.19 34.69 15.19
N ALA A 349 -24.46 34.78 14.80
CA ALA A 349 -25.26 33.71 14.22
C ALA A 349 -25.47 33.81 12.68
N LEU A 350 -25.66 32.64 12.05
CA LEU A 350 -26.46 32.32 10.85
C LEU A 350 -26.06 32.83 9.45
N GLY A 351 -26.05 31.89 8.50
CA GLY A 351 -26.19 32.18 7.06
C GLY A 351 -25.90 30.98 6.16
N GLY A 352 -26.93 30.19 5.86
CA GLY A 352 -26.84 29.07 4.90
C GLY A 352 -26.64 29.55 3.46
N GLY A 353 -25.77 28.85 2.72
CA GLY A 353 -25.55 29.04 1.29
C GLY A 353 -24.70 27.89 0.74
N VAL A 354 -25.24 27.14 -0.21
CA VAL A 354 -24.54 26.09 -0.97
C VAL A 354 -23.52 26.76 -1.91
N PRO A 355 -22.21 26.43 -1.89
CA PRO A 355 -21.28 26.96 -2.88
C PRO A 355 -21.44 26.24 -4.23
N PRO A 356 -21.26 26.95 -5.37
CA PRO A 356 -21.47 26.37 -6.69
C PRO A 356 -20.36 25.40 -7.09
N ALA A 357 -20.71 24.46 -7.98
CA ALA A 357 -19.81 23.45 -8.55
C ALA A 357 -18.58 24.10 -9.20
N ARG A 358 -17.37 23.72 -8.73
CA ARG A 358 -16.09 24.17 -9.30
C ARG A 358 -15.80 23.46 -10.64
N PRO A 359 -15.11 24.13 -11.59
CA PRO A 359 -14.89 23.61 -12.93
C PRO A 359 -13.91 22.44 -12.97
N ARG A 360 -14.17 21.47 -13.87
CA ARG A 360 -13.31 20.32 -14.17
C ARG A 360 -11.87 20.77 -14.44
N ARG A 361 -10.94 20.48 -13.52
CA ARG A 361 -9.50 20.70 -13.73
C ARG A 361 -8.90 19.57 -14.56
N ARG A 362 -8.06 19.96 -15.51
CA ARG A 362 -7.37 19.09 -16.49
C ARG A 362 -6.47 18.08 -15.80
N LEU A 363 -6.36 16.87 -16.37
CA LEU A 363 -5.38 15.86 -15.98
C LEU A 363 -3.99 16.48 -15.86
N HIS A 364 -3.40 16.39 -14.66
CA HIS A 364 -2.00 16.73 -14.46
C HIS A 364 -1.13 15.70 -15.20
N ARG A 365 -0.28 16.20 -16.11
CA ARG A 365 0.78 15.43 -16.75
C ARG A 365 1.74 14.90 -15.68
N LEU A 366 2.17 13.65 -15.85
CA LEU A 366 3.29 13.02 -15.14
C LEU A 366 4.50 13.98 -15.06
N PRO A 367 5.21 14.06 -13.93
CA PRO A 367 6.44 14.84 -13.80
C PRO A 367 7.49 14.36 -14.83
N GLY A 368 8.04 15.30 -15.59
CA GLY A 368 8.85 15.07 -16.79
C GLY A 368 10.30 14.62 -16.55
N HIS A 369 10.57 13.88 -15.46
CA HIS A 369 11.93 13.51 -15.05
C HIS A 369 12.20 12.00 -15.15
N LEU A 370 11.18 11.18 -15.43
CA LEU A 370 11.39 9.81 -15.87
C LEU A 370 11.73 9.84 -17.36
N PRO A 371 12.92 9.40 -17.80
CA PRO A 371 13.22 9.31 -19.22
C PRO A 371 12.12 8.51 -19.93
N ARG A 372 11.76 8.95 -21.13
CA ARG A 372 10.68 8.35 -21.95
C ARG A 372 10.96 6.97 -22.61
N PRO A 373 12.02 6.18 -22.34
CA PRO A 373 12.13 4.83 -22.90
C PRO A 373 11.57 3.69 -22.02
N PHE A 374 11.03 3.97 -20.81
CA PHE A 374 10.56 2.93 -19.86
C PHE A 374 9.38 2.04 -20.32
N LEU A 375 8.94 2.11 -21.58
CA LEU A 375 7.76 1.42 -22.11
C LEU A 375 8.02 0.70 -23.45
N CYS A 376 9.27 0.53 -23.88
CA CYS A 376 9.54 0.15 -25.27
C CYS A 376 9.58 -1.36 -25.58
N CYS A 377 9.53 -2.29 -24.61
CA CYS A 377 9.44 -3.72 -24.92
C CYS A 377 8.00 -4.26 -24.75
N PRO A 378 7.29 -4.65 -25.82
CA PRO A 378 5.93 -5.19 -25.73
C PRO A 378 5.84 -6.56 -25.06
N ARG A 379 6.96 -7.18 -24.70
CA ARG A 379 7.03 -8.50 -24.02
C ARG A 379 7.39 -8.42 -22.53
N VAL A 380 7.74 -7.24 -22.02
CA VAL A 380 7.91 -7.01 -20.58
C VAL A 380 6.68 -6.24 -20.08
N HIS A 381 5.77 -6.97 -19.45
CA HIS A 381 4.53 -6.41 -18.91
C HIS A 381 4.75 -5.97 -17.47
N GLN A 382 5.31 -4.78 -17.30
CA GLN A 382 5.43 -4.16 -15.99
C GLN A 382 4.11 -3.49 -15.62
N VAL A 383 3.51 -3.90 -14.51
CA VAL A 383 2.32 -3.24 -13.96
C VAL A 383 2.65 -2.68 -12.60
N THR A 384 2.86 -1.36 -12.56
CA THR A 384 3.14 -0.63 -11.32
C THR A 384 1.82 -0.23 -10.68
N LEU A 385 1.50 -0.78 -9.51
CA LEU A 385 0.43 -0.26 -8.67
C LEU A 385 0.97 0.95 -7.91
N LEU A 386 0.62 2.16 -8.35
CA LEU A 386 0.75 3.37 -7.54
C LEU A 386 -0.38 3.39 -6.51
N ILE A 387 -0.11 2.90 -5.30
CA ILE A 387 -0.92 3.29 -4.14
C ILE A 387 -0.49 4.73 -3.79
N ALA A 388 -1.07 5.70 -4.50
CA ALA A 388 -0.96 7.08 -4.05
C ALA A 388 -1.74 7.21 -2.72
N PRO A 389 -1.23 7.92 -1.70
CA PRO A 389 -2.10 8.39 -0.64
C PRO A 389 -3.23 9.18 -1.30
N SER A 390 -4.46 8.81 -0.99
CA SER A 390 -5.67 9.44 -1.48
C SER A 390 -5.67 10.91 -1.03
N THR A 391 -5.07 11.80 -1.80
CA THR A 391 -5.29 13.23 -1.64
C THR A 391 -6.72 13.51 -2.12
N THR A 392 -7.50 14.08 -1.20
CA THR A 392 -8.87 14.64 -1.35
C THR A 392 -10.03 13.64 -1.25
N LEU A 393 -10.50 13.44 -0.01
CA LEU A 393 -11.93 13.39 0.27
C LEU A 393 -12.32 14.78 0.78
N SER A 394 -13.13 15.47 -0.02
CA SER A 394 -13.66 16.84 0.11
C SER A 394 -12.76 17.95 -0.42
#